data_AF-A0A2G9ZWU2-F1
#
_entry.id   AF-A0A2G9ZWU2-F1
#
_cell.length_a   1.000
_cell.length_b   1.000
_cell.length_c   1.000
_cell.angle_alpha   90.00
_cell.angle_beta   90.00
_cell.angle_gamma   90.00
#
_symmetry.space_group_name_H-M   'P 1'
#
loop_
_entity.id
_entity.type
_entity.pdbx_description
1 polymer ?
#
loop_
_entity_poly.entity_id
_entity_poly.type
_entity_poly.pdbx_seq_one_letter_code
_entity_poly.pdbx_strand_id
1 'polypeptide(L)'
;MAEMQPRLALEAGLAALRWLVEGYGYEITGADVWAAFAFTLKAAENAGCAPETLQRIRDLVARETFGDRLVTRVLGRELGLK
;
A
#
# COMPACT_ATOMS: atom_id res chain seq x y z
N MET A 1 9.36 -7.01 15.71
CA MET A 1 10.14 -6.83 14.47
C MET A 1 9.81 -5.55 13.69
N ALA A 2 8.64 -4.91 13.87
CA ALA A 2 8.32 -3.61 13.23
C ALA A 2 8.77 -2.37 14.04
N GLU A 3 9.23 -2.56 15.28
CA GLU A 3 9.50 -1.47 16.22
C GLU A 3 10.91 -0.88 16.12
N MET A 4 11.86 -1.59 15.50
CA MET A 4 13.27 -1.16 15.50
C MET A 4 13.63 -0.23 14.33
N GLN A 5 12.88 -0.25 13.21
CA GLN A 5 13.16 0.58 12.03
C GLN A 5 11.87 0.91 11.25
N PRO A 6 11.07 1.90 11.70
CA PRO A 6 9.79 2.26 11.06
C PRO A 6 9.97 2.65 9.59
N ARG A 7 11.12 3.22 9.21
CA ARG A 7 11.42 3.57 7.81
C ARG A 7 11.66 2.34 6.92
N LEU A 8 12.25 1.27 7.45
CA LEU A 8 12.45 0.04 6.67
C LEU A 8 11.10 -0.66 6.42
N ALA A 9 10.25 -0.71 7.44
CA ALA A 9 8.89 -1.26 7.33
C ALA A 9 8.04 -0.46 6.34
N LEU A 10 8.19 0.87 6.33
CA LEU A 10 7.55 1.75 5.36
C LEU A 10 7.98 1.42 3.92
N GLU A 11 9.29 1.40 3.65
CA GLU A 11 9.80 1.16 2.29
C GLU A 11 9.47 -0.26 1.82
N ALA A 12 9.53 -1.25 2.70
CA ALA A 12 9.10 -2.62 2.39
C ALA A 12 7.60 -2.70 2.06
N GLY A 13 6.77 -1.99 2.80
CA GLY A 13 5.33 -1.90 2.54
C GLY A 13 5.00 -1.21 1.22
N LEU A 14 5.70 -0.12 0.89
CA LEU A 14 5.59 0.55 -0.41
C LEU A 14 6.04 -0.34 -1.57
N ALA A 15 7.13 -1.09 -1.40
CA ALA A 15 7.61 -2.05 -2.40
C ALA A 15 6.60 -3.19 -2.62
N ALA A 16 6.00 -3.72 -1.54
CA ALA A 16 4.95 -4.72 -1.64
C ALA A 16 3.73 -4.17 -2.40
N LEU A 17 3.25 -2.98 -2.05
CA LEU A 17 2.16 -2.32 -2.78
C LEU A 17 2.49 -2.10 -4.26
N ARG A 18 3.74 -1.73 -4.58
CA ARG A 18 4.22 -1.58 -5.97
C ARG A 18 4.11 -2.89 -6.74
N TRP A 19 4.55 -4.00 -6.15
CA TRP A 19 4.45 -5.32 -6.79
C TRP A 19 3.01 -5.75 -7.00
N LEU A 20 2.12 -5.48 -6.03
CA LEU A 20 0.70 -5.77 -6.16
C LEU A 20 0.05 -4.96 -7.29
N VAL A 21 0.36 -3.67 -7.40
CA VAL A 21 -0.11 -2.79 -8.48
C VAL A 21 0.40 -3.21 -9.85
N GLU A 22 1.65 -3.70 -9.93
CA GLU A 22 2.23 -4.24 -11.16
C GLU A 22 1.67 -5.65 -11.52
N GLY A 23 0.80 -6.22 -10.68
CA GLY A 23 0.19 -7.54 -10.93
C GLY A 23 1.05 -8.72 -10.49
N TYR A 24 2.12 -8.47 -9.75
CA TYR A 24 2.97 -9.52 -9.20
C TYR A 24 2.36 -10.08 -7.92
N GLY A 25 1.63 -11.18 -8.08
CA GLY A 25 1.13 -11.97 -6.97
C GLY A 25 0.15 -13.06 -7.45
N TYR A 26 0.56 -14.31 -7.29
CA TYR A 26 -0.35 -15.45 -7.45
C TYR A 26 -1.26 -15.50 -6.21
N GLU A 27 -2.58 -15.50 -6.41
CA GLU A 27 -3.59 -15.66 -5.35
C GLU A 27 -3.62 -14.56 -4.27
N ILE A 28 -3.24 -13.32 -4.61
CA ILE A 28 -3.40 -12.20 -3.67
C ILE A 28 -4.90 -11.91 -3.47
N THR A 29 -5.33 -11.85 -2.21
CA THR A 29 -6.69 -11.44 -1.84
C THR A 29 -6.76 -9.96 -1.47
N GLY A 30 -7.97 -9.39 -1.48
CA GLY A 30 -8.16 -8.03 -0.98
C GLY A 30 -7.76 -7.83 0.48
N ALA A 31 -7.75 -8.90 1.29
CA ALA A 31 -7.27 -8.85 2.67
C ALA A 31 -5.75 -8.65 2.75
N ASP A 32 -4.99 -9.25 1.84
CA ASP A 32 -3.53 -9.09 1.76
C ASP A 32 -3.15 -7.66 1.37
N VAL A 33 -3.88 -7.08 0.40
CA VAL A 33 -3.74 -5.68 0.00
C VAL A 33 -4.00 -4.75 1.19
N TRP A 34 -5.08 -5.00 1.93
CA TRP A 34 -5.45 -4.21 3.08
C TRP A 34 -4.42 -4.31 4.22
N ALA A 35 -3.93 -5.52 4.49
CA ALA A 35 -2.90 -5.73 5.50
C ALA A 35 -1.62 -4.97 5.15
N ALA A 36 -1.13 -5.08 3.90
CA ALA A 36 0.03 -4.33 3.43
C ALA A 36 -0.15 -2.81 3.58
N PHE A 37 -1.33 -2.29 3.20
CA PHE A 37 -1.67 -0.88 3.38
C PHE A 37 -1.65 -0.46 4.86
N ALA A 38 -2.33 -1.22 5.73
CA ALA A 38 -2.43 -0.92 7.15
C ALA A 38 -1.06 -0.94 7.86
N PHE A 39 -0.21 -1.93 7.54
CA PHE A 39 1.15 -2.00 8.09
C PHE A 39 2.02 -0.83 7.60
N THR A 40 1.93 -0.47 6.33
CA THR A 40 2.66 0.66 5.75
C THR A 40 2.23 1.97 6.40
N LEU A 41 0.92 2.16 6.59
CA LEU A 41 0.37 3.34 7.22
C LEU A 41 0.80 3.43 8.70
N LYS A 42 0.74 2.31 9.43
CA LYS A 42 1.20 2.26 10.83
C LYS A 42 2.67 2.61 10.97
N ALA A 43 3.51 2.11 10.05
CA ALA A 43 4.92 2.45 9.99
C ALA A 43 5.14 3.95 9.67
N ALA A 44 4.32 4.51 8.78
CA ALA A 44 4.36 5.93 8.44
C ALA A 44 3.92 6.83 9.60
N GLU A 45 2.88 6.44 10.34
CA GLU A 45 2.45 7.12 11.57
C GLU A 45 3.57 7.14 12.60
N ASN A 46 4.20 5.99 12.84
CA ASN A 46 5.34 5.89 13.76
C ASN A 46 6.56 6.72 13.30
N ALA A 47 6.70 6.93 11.99
CA ALA A 47 7.76 7.77 11.40
C ALA A 47 7.40 9.26 11.31
N GLY A 48 6.15 9.65 11.59
CA GLY A 48 5.65 11.02 11.43
C GLY A 48 5.43 11.46 9.98
N CYS A 49 5.44 10.53 9.02
CA CYS A 49 5.33 10.80 7.57
C CYS A 49 4.04 10.23 6.96
N ALA A 50 3.01 9.97 7.77
CA ALA A 50 1.72 9.42 7.32
C ALA A 50 1.09 10.14 6.11
N PRO A 51 0.97 11.49 6.08
CA PRO A 51 0.33 12.16 4.95
C PRO A 51 1.12 12.02 3.63
N GLU A 52 2.45 12.13 3.67
CA GLU A 52 3.32 11.94 2.49
C GLU A 52 3.23 10.50 1.97
N THR A 53 3.24 9.52 2.88
CA THR A 53 3.07 8.11 2.52
C THR A 53 1.71 7.84 1.89
N LEU A 54 0.63 8.37 2.47
CA LEU A 54 -0.71 8.25 1.90
C LEU A 54 -0.78 8.81 0.48
N GLN A 55 -0.14 9.96 0.23
CA GLN A 55 -0.10 10.55 -1.10
C GLN A 55 0.70 9.69 -2.09
N ARG A 56 1.83 9.11 -1.66
CA ARG A 56 2.60 8.16 -2.49
C ARG A 56 1.79 6.91 -2.82
N ILE A 57 1.09 6.35 -1.85
CA ILE A 57 0.22 5.19 -2.06
C ILE A 57 -0.90 5.54 -3.03
N ARG A 58 -1.53 6.72 -2.89
CA ARG A 58 -2.54 7.21 -3.85
C ARG A 58 -2.02 7.23 -5.28
N ASP A 59 -0.85 7.84 -5.52
CA ASP A 59 -0.24 7.90 -6.87
C ASP A 59 0.05 6.50 -7.41
N LEU A 60 0.56 5.62 -6.55
CA LEU A 60 0.89 4.25 -6.91
C LEU A 60 -0.35 3.44 -7.30
N VAL A 61 -1.42 3.51 -6.50
CA VAL A 61 -2.70 2.82 -6.77
C VAL A 61 -3.38 3.41 -8.00
N ALA A 62 -3.33 4.73 -8.22
CA ALA A 62 -3.91 5.36 -9.41
C ALA A 62 -3.26 4.89 -10.72
N ARG A 63 -2.04 4.34 -10.66
CA ARG A 63 -1.29 3.79 -11.80
C ARG A 63 -1.55 2.30 -12.02
N GLU A 64 -2.42 1.67 -11.24
CA GLU A 64 -2.81 0.28 -11.42
C GLU A 64 -3.56 0.08 -12.73
N THR A 65 -2.86 -0.45 -13.72
CA THR A 65 -3.40 -0.77 -15.04
C THR A 65 -3.60 -2.27 -15.24
N PHE A 66 -3.18 -3.10 -14.29
CA PHE A 66 -3.15 -4.55 -14.43
C PHE A 66 -4.41 -5.25 -13.85
N GLY A 67 -4.90 -6.24 -14.57
CA GLY A 67 -6.01 -7.09 -14.16
C GLY A 67 -7.30 -6.34 -13.85
N ASP A 68 -7.99 -6.78 -12.80
CA ASP A 68 -9.29 -6.28 -12.35
C ASP A 68 -9.17 -5.02 -11.48
N ARG A 69 -7.97 -4.43 -11.39
CA ARG A 69 -7.61 -3.32 -10.49
C ARG A 69 -7.97 -3.61 -9.03
N LEU A 70 -7.53 -4.77 -8.53
CA LEU A 70 -7.86 -5.25 -7.19
C LEU A 70 -7.43 -4.23 -6.12
N VAL A 71 -6.25 -3.64 -6.26
CA VAL A 71 -5.72 -2.69 -5.28
C VAL A 71 -6.55 -1.41 -5.25
N THR A 72 -6.93 -0.89 -6.41
CA THR A 72 -7.83 0.26 -6.56
C THR A 72 -9.21 -0.07 -6.01
N ARG A 73 -9.70 -1.29 -6.17
CA ARG A 73 -11.00 -1.70 -5.63
C ARG A 73 -11.02 -1.76 -4.10
N VAL A 74 -9.95 -2.29 -3.52
CA VAL A 74 -9.82 -2.47 -2.07
C VAL A 74 -9.53 -1.14 -1.39
N LEU A 75 -8.57 -0.38 -1.91
CA LEU A 75 -8.07 0.85 -1.29
C LEU A 75 -8.74 2.12 -1.83
N GLY A 76 -9.41 2.07 -2.98
CA GLY A 76 -9.99 3.25 -3.61
C GLY A 76 -10.99 3.98 -2.72
N ARG A 77 -11.75 3.24 -1.89
CA ARG A 77 -12.66 3.83 -0.91
C ARG A 77 -11.95 4.68 0.14
N GLU A 78 -10.85 4.18 0.70
CA GLU A 78 -10.05 4.91 1.70
C GLU A 78 -9.22 6.03 1.07
N LEU A 79 -8.75 5.79 -0.15
CA LEU A 79 -7.94 6.73 -0.90
C LEU A 79 -8.78 7.79 -1.62
N GLY A 80 -10.11 7.67 -1.65
CA GLY A 80 -10.99 8.58 -2.40
C GLY A 80 -10.75 8.53 -3.91
N LEU A 81 -10.18 7.44 -4.41
CA LEU A 81 -10.01 7.18 -5.84
C LEU A 81 -11.35 6.65 -6.35
N LYS A 82 -11.94 7.35 -7.32
CA LYS A 82 -13.30 7.13 -7.82
C LYS A 82 -13.27 6.45 -9.18
#